data_AF-A0A1M7KHS8-F1
#
_entry.id   AF-A0A1M7KHS8-F1
#
_cell.length_a   1.000
_cell.length_b   1.000
_cell.length_c   1.000
_cell.angle_alpha   90.00
_cell.angle_beta   90.00
_cell.angle_gamma   90.00
#
_symmetry.space_group_name_H-M   'P 1'
#
loop_
_entity.id
_entity.type
_entity.pdbx_description
1 polymer ?
#
loop_
_entity_poly.entity_id
_entity_poly.type
_entity_poly.pdbx_seq_one_letter_code
_entity_poly.pdbx_strand_id
1 'polypeptide(L)' 'MADLAMVFHWGPPEMDDMSLAELMGWRERARLRYEPNPSRKPRK' A
#
# COMPACT_ATOMS: atom_id res chain seq x y z
N MET A 1 8.69 -0.86 -1.68
CA MET A 1 8.19 -1.39 -2.98
C MET A 1 7.30 -2.59 -2.75
N ALA A 2 7.73 -3.60 -1.97
CA ALA A 2 6.88 -4.74 -1.60
C ALA A 2 5.56 -4.35 -0.90
N ASP A 3 5.56 -3.26 -0.11
CA ASP A 3 4.35 -2.73 0.54
C ASP A 3 3.25 -2.35 -0.46
N LEU A 4 3.65 -1.78 -1.61
CA LEU A 4 2.74 -1.38 -2.68
C LEU A 4 2.18 -2.61 -3.40
N ALA A 5 3.04 -3.57 -3.73
CA ALA A 5 2.64 -4.82 -4.36
C ALA A 5 1.68 -5.62 -3.46
N MET A 6 1.86 -5.61 -2.14
CA MET A 6 0.97 -6.31 -1.20
C MET A 6 -0.35 -5.58 -0.96
N VAL A 7 -0.35 -4.25 -0.89
CA VAL A 7 -1.57 -3.46 -0.60
C VAL A 7 -2.42 -3.21 -1.84
N PHE A 8 -1.79 -3.05 -3.01
CA PHE A 8 -2.45 -2.68 -4.26
C PHE A 8 -2.34 -3.74 -5.37
N HIS A 9 -1.63 -4.85 -5.13
CA HIS A 9 -1.40 -5.90 -6.13
C HIS A 9 -0.74 -5.40 -7.42
N TRP A 10 0.03 -4.31 -7.32
CA TRP A 10 0.76 -3.72 -8.44
C TRP A 10 1.98 -4.57 -8.81
N GLY A 11 2.16 -4.79 -10.12
CA GLY A 11 3.34 -5.42 -10.68
C GLY A 11 4.49 -4.45 -10.90
N PRO A 12 5.63 -4.97 -11.40
CA PRO A 12 6.78 -4.15 -11.81
C PRO A 12 6.46 -3.04 -12.84
N PRO A 13 5.66 -3.25 -13.90
CA PRO A 13 5.41 -2.20 -14.88
C PRO A 13 4.58 -1.05 -14.32
N GLU A 14 3.65 -1.31 -13.39
CA GLU A 14 2.88 -0.27 -12.72
C GLU A 14 3.76 0.57 -11.78
N MET A 15 4.78 -0.02 -11.18
CA MET A 15 5.75 0.71 -10.37
C MET A 15 6.79 1.48 -11.21
N ASP A 16 7.08 1.03 -12.43
CA ASP A 16 8.02 1.67 -13.35
C ASP A 16 7.41 2.86 -14.10
N ASP A 17 6.09 2.81 -14.35
CA ASP A 17 5.32 3.89 -14.99
C ASP A 17 5.20 5.15 -14.09
N MET A 18 5.34 4.98 -12.77
CA MET A 18 5.28 6.07 -11.79
C MET A 18 6.68 6.58 -11.39
N SER A 19 6.78 7.88 -11.15
CA SER A 19 8.03 8.46 -10.64
C SER A 19 8.33 8.00 -9.21
N LEU A 20 9.61 7.96 -8.83
CA LEU A 20 10.03 7.57 -7.48
C LEU A 20 9.38 8.43 -6.38
N ALA A 21 9.13 9.71 -6.65
CA ALA A 21 8.44 10.63 -5.75
C ALA A 21 6.99 10.20 -5.50
N GLU A 22 6.28 9.78 -6.55
CA GLU A 22 4.91 9.25 -6.44
C GLU A 22 4.88 7.93 -5.69
N LEU A 23 5.82 7.02 -5.97
CA LEU A 23 5.95 5.74 -5.26
C LEU A 23 6.19 5.94 -3.76
N MET A 24 7.03 6.91 -3.39
CA MET A 24 7.26 7.27 -1.98
C MET A 24 5.95 7.74 -1.31
N GLY A 25 5.15 8.57 -1.99
CA GLY A 25 3.84 8.99 -1.48
C GLY A 25 2.83 7.85 -1.36
N TRP A 26 2.83 6.92 -2.31
CA TRP A 26 2.00 5.72 -2.24
C TRP A 26 2.43 4.76 -1.14
N ARG A 27 3.73 4.63 -0.86
CA ARG A 27 4.24 3.77 0.21
C ARG A 27 3.73 4.22 1.57
N GLU A 28 3.68 5.53 1.81
CA GLU A 28 3.16 6.06 3.06
C GLU A 28 1.65 5.80 3.21
N ARG A 29 0.87 5.97 2.12
CA ARG A 29 -0.54 5.59 2.11
C ARG A 29 -0.76 4.09 2.35
N ALA A 30 0.06 3.24 1.75
CA ALA A 30 0.01 1.79 1.94
C ALA A 30 0.29 1.42 3.40
N ARG A 31 1.29 2.06 4.01
CA ARG A 31 1.63 1.89 5.42
C ARG A 31 0.48 2.27 6.34
N LEU A 32 -0.12 3.44 6.14
CA LEU A 32 -1.28 3.90 6.91
C LEU A 32 -2.50 2.97 6.78
N ARG A 33 -2.65 2.30 5.63
CA ARG A 33 -3.73 1.34 5.38
C ARG A 33 -3.43 -0.06 5.94
N TYR A 34 -2.16 -0.46 5.92
CA TYR A 34 -1.72 -1.74 6.45
C TYR A 34 -1.75 -1.76 7.97
N GLU A 35 -1.60 -0.60 8.64
CA GLU A 35 -1.88 -0.49 10.07
C GLU A 35 -3.35 -0.85 10.31
N PRO A 36 -3.64 -2.10 10.70
CA PRO A 36 -5.00 -2.54 10.80
C PRO A 36 -5.51 -1.89 12.06
N ASN A 37 -6.44 -0.94 11.93
CA ASN A 37 -7.18 -0.45 13.07
C ASN A 37 -7.58 -1.67 13.93
N PRO A 38 -7.02 -1.83 15.15
CA PRO A 38 -7.26 -3.02 15.96
C PRO A 38 -8.71 -3.09 16.47
N SER A 39 -9.56 -2.12 16.10
CA SER A 39 -10.97 -2.07 16.49
C SER A 39 -11.93 -2.80 15.55
N ARG A 40 -11.47 -3.57 14.54
CA ARG A 40 -12.36 -4.53 13.84
C ARG A 40 -12.68 -5.71 14.77
N LYS A 41 -13.48 -5.47 15.81
CA LYS A 41 -14.18 -6.54 16.52
C LYS A 41 -15.10 -7.23 15.52
N PRO A 42 -15.03 -8.56 15.34
CA PRO A 42 -16.03 -9.27 14.58
C PRO A 42 -17.38 -9.10 15.29
N ARG A 43 -18.37 -8.56 14.57
CA ARG A 43 -19.75 -8.57 15.06
C ARG A 43 -20.40 -9.88 14.64
N LYS A 44 -20.71 -10.68 15.66
CA LYS A 44 -21.51 -11.92 15.72
C LYS A 44 -20.82 -13.20 15.25
#